data_AF-A0A7V2ZLM2-F1
#
_entry.id   AF-A0A7V2ZLM2-F1
#
_cell.length_a   1.000
_cell.length_b   1.000
_cell.length_c   1.000
_cell.angle_alpha   90.00
_cell.angle_beta   90.00
_cell.angle_gamma   90.00
#
_symmetry.space_group_name_H-M   'P 1'
#
loop_
_entity.id
_entity.type
_entity.pdbx_description
1 polymer ?
#
loop_
_entity_poly.entity_id
_entity_poly.type
_entity_poly.pdbx_seq_one_letter_code
_entity_poly.pdbx_strand_id
1 'polypeptide(L)'
;MSVSEILTSVKSNPYIVLNKEELDIFLACSTKIKEVDTCLSDFVRILKYNDEIFFQEVSDKNEILLRKMNSLEDAEKLLKERMDFYERKWDGCGCKINYYD
;
A
#
# COMPACT_ATOMS: atom_id res chain seq x y z
N MET A 1 14.99 -11.23 4.97
CA MET A 1 15.72 -10.28 5.84
C MET A 1 15.14 -10.33 7.25
N SER A 2 15.94 -9.96 8.25
CA SER A 2 15.41 -9.66 9.60
C SER A 2 14.62 -8.35 9.59
N VAL A 3 13.66 -8.17 10.51
CA VAL A 3 12.84 -6.92 10.62
C VAL A 3 13.74 -5.68 10.78
N SER A 4 14.87 -5.82 11.45
CA SER A 4 15.90 -4.79 11.61
C SER A 4 16.53 -4.33 10.29
N GLU A 5 16.78 -5.25 9.36
CA GLU A 5 17.37 -4.92 8.04
C GLU A 5 16.35 -4.24 7.13
N ILE A 6 15.09 -4.67 7.21
CA ILE A 6 13.94 -4.04 6.53
C ILE A 6 13.83 -2.56 6.95
N LEU A 7 13.86 -2.30 8.26
CA LEU A 7 13.79 -0.94 8.81
C LEU A 7 14.98 -0.08 8.40
N THR A 8 16.18 -0.67 8.38
CA THR A 8 17.40 0.05 7.97
C THR A 8 17.34 0.40 6.48
N SER A 9 16.86 -0.52 5.65
CA SER A 9 16.71 -0.32 4.21
C SER A 9 15.66 0.75 3.88
N VAL A 10 14.54 0.78 4.62
CA VAL A 10 13.49 1.81 4.48
C VAL A 10 13.96 3.19 4.95
N LYS A 11 14.89 3.27 5.92
CA LYS A 11 15.45 4.57 6.32
C LYS A 11 16.36 5.18 5.26
N SER A 12 17.02 4.35 4.45
CA SER A 12 17.95 4.78 3.41
C SER A 12 17.31 4.95 2.03
N ASN A 13 16.15 4.35 1.79
CA ASN A 13 15.48 4.36 0.49
C ASN A 13 14.02 4.82 0.60
N PRO A 14 13.46 5.48 -0.43
CA PRO A 14 12.07 5.95 -0.42
C PRO A 14 11.04 4.81 -0.34
N TYR A 15 11.41 3.62 -0.81
CA TYR A 15 10.61 2.41 -0.69
C TYR A 15 11.52 1.18 -0.75
N ILE A 16 11.03 0.06 -0.23
CA ILE A 16 11.64 -1.26 -0.42
C ILE A 16 10.63 -2.21 -1.05
N VAL A 17 11.13 -3.22 -1.75
CA VAL A 17 10.34 -4.35 -2.22
C VAL A 17 10.52 -5.49 -1.21
N LEU A 18 9.42 -6.05 -0.74
CA LEU A 18 9.39 -7.19 0.17
C LEU A 18 8.87 -8.43 -0.54
N ASN A 19 9.35 -9.60 -0.10
CA ASN A 19 8.71 -10.87 -0.43
C ASN A 19 7.58 -11.19 0.55
N LYS A 20 6.73 -12.16 0.20
CA LYS A 20 5.59 -12.59 1.01
C LYS A 20 5.99 -12.99 2.44
N GLU A 21 7.05 -13.78 2.57
CA GLU A 21 7.58 -14.23 3.87
C GLU A 21 8.06 -13.06 4.73
N GLU A 22 8.70 -12.07 4.13
CA GLU A 22 9.20 -10.88 4.84
C GLU A 22 8.05 -9.96 5.27
N LEU A 23 7.01 -9.85 4.43
CA LEU A 23 5.79 -9.16 4.78
C LEU A 23 5.08 -9.84 5.96
N ASP A 24 4.96 -11.17 5.96
CA ASP A 24 4.31 -11.91 7.05
C ASP A 24 5.03 -11.71 8.38
N ILE A 25 6.37 -11.76 8.38
CA ILE A 25 7.17 -11.45 9.56
C ILE A 25 6.91 -10.00 10.01
N PHE A 26 6.88 -9.05 9.09
CA PHE A 26 6.62 -7.64 9.41
C PHE A 26 5.19 -7.43 9.95
N LEU A 27 4.19 -8.10 9.38
CA LEU A 27 2.79 -8.07 9.82
C LEU A 27 2.61 -8.70 11.20
N ALA A 28 3.38 -9.75 11.53
CA ALA A 28 3.36 -10.36 12.86
C ALA A 28 3.95 -9.42 13.94
N CYS A 29 4.90 -8.56 13.56
CA CYS A 29 5.54 -7.62 14.48
C CYS A 29 4.88 -6.23 14.52
N SER A 30 4.09 -5.87 13.50
CA SER A 30 3.47 -4.54 13.36
C SER A 30 1.99 -4.55 13.74
N THR A 31 1.50 -3.37 14.13
CA THR A 31 0.08 -3.15 14.38
C THR A 31 -0.58 -2.64 13.10
N LYS A 32 -1.60 -3.35 12.61
CA LYS A 32 -2.42 -2.88 11.50
C LYS A 32 -3.31 -1.73 11.97
N ILE A 33 -3.07 -0.52 11.47
CA ILE A 33 -3.94 0.63 11.70
C ILE A 33 -5.13 0.58 10.73
N LYS A 34 -4.85 0.30 9.45
CA LYS A 34 -5.85 0.34 8.39
C LYS A 34 -5.51 -0.69 7.32
N GLU A 35 -6.53 -1.33 6.79
CA GLU A 35 -6.44 -2.27 5.68
C GLU A 35 -7.59 -1.95 4.72
N VAL A 36 -7.26 -1.75 3.46
CA VAL A 36 -8.21 -1.43 2.40
C VAL A 36 -7.97 -2.39 1.26
N ASP A 37 -9.02 -3.09 0.85
CA ASP A 37 -9.01 -3.89 -0.37
C ASP A 37 -9.11 -2.95 -1.56
N THR A 38 -8.12 -2.99 -2.46
CA THR A 38 -8.16 -2.19 -3.68
C THR A 38 -8.99 -2.84 -4.79
N CYS A 39 -9.41 -4.10 -4.61
CA CYS A 39 -10.11 -4.93 -5.58
C CYS A 39 -9.39 -5.10 -6.93
N LEU A 40 -8.15 -4.63 -7.05
CA LEU A 40 -7.42 -4.52 -8.32
C LEU A 40 -5.97 -4.95 -8.20
N SER A 41 -5.28 -4.43 -7.18
CA SER A 41 -3.86 -4.71 -6.90
C SER A 41 -3.69 -5.14 -5.44
N ASP A 42 -4.50 -6.09 -4.96
CA ASP A 42 -4.43 -6.63 -3.60
C ASP A 42 -4.69 -5.58 -2.49
N PHE A 43 -4.41 -5.90 -1.22
CA PHE A 43 -4.64 -5.00 -0.09
C PHE A 43 -3.58 -3.90 0.03
N VAL A 44 -4.03 -2.69 0.32
CA VAL A 44 -3.20 -1.59 0.81
C VAL A 44 -3.37 -1.49 2.32
N ARG A 45 -2.24 -1.43 3.05
CA ARG A 45 -2.23 -1.42 4.51
C ARG A 45 -1.44 -0.25 5.07
N ILE A 46 -1.94 0.32 6.15
CA ILE A 46 -1.20 1.24 7.01
C ILE A 46 -0.81 0.47 8.28
N LEU A 47 0.48 0.38 8.53
CA LEU A 47 1.09 -0.40 9.60
C LEU A 47 1.81 0.54 10.56
N LYS A 48 1.76 0.25 11.86
CA LYS A 48 2.52 0.95 12.89
C LYS A 48 3.51 0.01 13.54
N TYR A 49 4.76 0.42 13.60
CA TYR A 49 5.82 -0.34 14.26
C TYR A 49 6.79 0.62 14.96
N ASN A 50 7.05 0.41 16.25
CA ASN A 50 7.93 1.26 17.08
C ASN A 50 7.66 2.77 16.93
N ASP A 51 6.37 3.17 17.00
CA ASP A 51 5.89 4.54 16.76
C ASP A 51 6.15 5.14 15.36
N GLU A 52 6.77 4.39 14.45
CA GLU A 52 6.87 4.75 13.04
C GLU A 52 5.66 4.22 12.25
N ILE A 53 5.25 4.98 11.24
CA ILE A 53 4.14 4.63 10.34
C ILE A 53 4.71 4.11 9.03
N PHE A 54 4.16 3.00 8.56
CA PHE A 54 4.51 2.38 7.31
C PHE A 54 3.28 2.22 6.42
N PHE A 55 3.49 2.42 5.13
CA PHE A 55 2.51 2.22 4.08
C PHE A 55 2.93 1.04 3.23
N GLN A 56 2.09 0.02 3.18
CA GLN A 56 2.28 -1.15 2.34
C GLN A 56 1.27 -1.11 1.20
N GLU A 57 1.77 -1.20 -0.03
CA GLU A 57 0.96 -1.36 -1.24
C GLU A 57 1.47 -2.55 -2.05
N VAL A 58 0.66 -3.09 -2.95
CA VAL A 58 1.13 -3.99 -3.99
C VAL A 58 1.12 -3.23 -5.31
N SER A 59 2.27 -3.25 -5.97
CA SER A 59 2.47 -2.61 -7.27
C SER A 59 1.71 -3.32 -8.38
N ASP A 60 1.50 -2.65 -9.52
CA ASP A 60 0.92 -3.23 -10.74
C ASP A 60 1.73 -4.45 -11.27
N LYS A 61 2.98 -4.61 -10.83
CA LYS A 61 3.85 -5.77 -11.12
C LYS A 61 3.74 -6.89 -10.10
N ASN A 62 2.77 -6.84 -9.19
CA ASN A 62 2.59 -7.79 -8.09
C ASN A 62 3.77 -7.83 -7.09
N GLU A 63 4.44 -6.68 -6.92
CA GLU A 63 5.54 -6.49 -5.97
C GLU A 63 5.01 -5.83 -4.70
N ILE A 64 5.33 -6.36 -3.52
CA ILE A 64 4.93 -5.78 -2.23
C ILE A 64 5.89 -4.63 -1.94
N LEU A 65 5.38 -3.40 -1.92
CA LEU A 65 6.14 -2.21 -1.60
C LEU A 65 5.87 -1.79 -0.16
N LEU A 66 6.93 -1.52 0.60
CA LEU A 66 6.85 -0.93 1.92
C LEU A 66 7.53 0.43 1.93
N ARG A 67 6.82 1.46 2.40
CA ARG A 67 7.30 2.84 2.53
C ARG A 67 7.16 3.31 3.96
N LYS A 68 8.13 4.08 4.45
CA LYS A 68 7.99 4.80 5.71
C LYS A 68 7.32 6.14 5.47
N MET A 69 6.38 6.48 6.34
CA MET A 69 5.65 7.75 6.34
C MET A 69 6.05 8.57 7.56
N ASN A 70 6.02 9.89 7.43
CA ASN A 70 6.37 10.80 8.52
C ASN A 70 5.24 10.91 9.55
N SER A 71 3.99 10.74 9.10
CA SER A 71 2.79 10.84 9.92
C SER A 71 1.70 9.88 9.43
N LEU A 72 0.70 9.63 10.28
CA LEU A 72 -0.50 8.89 9.89
C LEU A 72 -1.29 9.65 8.82
N GLU A 73 -1.39 10.97 8.94
CA GLU A 73 -2.10 11.84 7.99
C GLU A 73 -1.48 11.76 6.59
N ASP A 74 -0.14 11.74 6.49
CA ASP A 74 0.54 11.54 5.20
C ASP A 74 0.22 10.16 4.59
N ALA A 75 0.17 9.12 5.43
CA ALA A 75 -0.17 7.77 4.99
C ALA A 75 -1.62 7.70 4.47
N GLU A 76 -2.55 8.35 5.16
CA GLU A 76 -3.96 8.42 4.75
C GLU A 76 -4.16 9.26 3.50
N LYS A 77 -3.42 10.36 3.35
CA LYS A 77 -3.45 11.16 2.13
C LYS A 77 -2.97 10.36 0.92
N LEU A 78 -1.87 9.62 1.07
CA LEU A 78 -1.35 8.75 0.01
C LEU A 78 -2.34 7.63 -0.34
N LEU A 79 -2.96 7.01 0.66
CA LEU A 79 -4.02 6.02 0.47
C LEU A 79 -5.16 6.59 -0.39
N LYS A 80 -5.63 7.80 -0.04
CA LYS A 80 -6.71 8.47 -0.78
C LYS A 80 -6.29 8.78 -2.21
N GLU A 81 -5.10 9.34 -2.43
CA GLU A 81 -4.58 9.61 -3.78
C GLU A 81 -4.50 8.34 -4.64
N ARG A 82 -4.20 7.18 -4.04
CA ARG A 82 -4.19 5.88 -4.72
C ARG A 82 -5.60 5.41 -5.05
N MET A 83 -6.53 5.50 -4.12
CA MET A 83 -7.93 5.13 -4.38
C MET A 83 -8.53 6.02 -5.46
N ASP A 84 -8.31 7.34 -5.40
CA ASP A 84 -8.74 8.29 -6.43
C ASP A 84 -8.11 7.99 -7.80
N PHE A 85 -6.90 7.41 -7.84
CA PHE A 85 -6.26 6.97 -9.08
C PHE A 85 -6.90 5.69 -9.63
N TYR A 86 -7.23 4.73 -8.77
CA TYR A 86 -7.96 3.53 -9.18
C TYR A 86 -9.38 3.86 -9.64
N GLU A 87 -10.10 4.72 -8.93
CA GLU A 87 -11.42 5.19 -9.34
C GLU A 87 -11.38 5.88 -10.70
N ARG A 88 -10.39 6.77 -10.95
CA ARG A 88 -10.22 7.39 -12.27
C ARG A 88 -9.86 6.40 -13.38
N LYS A 89 -9.13 5.31 -13.07
CA LYS A 89 -8.92 4.23 -14.04
C LYS A 89 -10.21 3.49 -14.37
N TRP A 90 -11.14 3.37 -13.42
CA TRP A 90 -12.47 2.79 -13.66
C TRP A 90 -13.37 3.73 -14.45
N ASP A 91 -13.30 5.04 -14.16
CA ASP A 91 -14.09 6.09 -14.82
C ASP A 91 -13.66 6.33 -16.29
N GLY A 92 -12.59 5.67 -16.74
CA GLY A 92 -12.10 5.69 -18.12
C GLY A 92 -12.73 4.66 -19.05
N CYS A 93 -13.54 3.71 -18.56
CA CYS A 93 -14.29 2.79 -19.43
C CYS A 93 -15.60 3.46 -19.86
N GLY A 94 -15.51 4.35 -20.83
CA GLY A 94 -16.67 4.89 -21.56
C GLY A 94 -17.37 3.79 -22.35
N CYS A 95 -18.08 2.90 -21.68
CA CYS A 95 -19.02 2.00 -22.34
C CYS A 95 -20.19 2.86 -22.85
N LYS A 96 -20.28 2.99 -24.18
CA LYS A 96 -21.45 3.54 -24.85
C LYS A 96 -22.63 2.60 -24.61
N ILE A 97 -23.45 2.90 -23.61
CA ILE A 97 -24.71 2.21 -23.37
C ILE A 97 -25.71 2.73 -24.40
N ASN A 98 -25.97 1.94 -25.44
CA ASN A 98 -27.08 2.20 -26.35
C ASN A 98 -28.36 1.68 -25.68
N TYR A 99 -29.25 2.58 -25.26
CA TYR A 99 -30.63 2.25 -24.98
C TYR A 99 -31.34 2.09 -26.33
N TYR A 100 -31.91 0.91 -26.60
CA TYR A 100 -32.87 0.74 -27.67
C TYR A 100 -34.25 1.11 -27.10
N ASP A 101 -34.88 2.14 -27.69
CA ASP A 101 -36.29 2.51 -27.50
C ASP A 101 -37.20 1.45 -28.15
#